data_AF-A0A1V3X0B7-F1
#
_entry.id   AF-A0A1V3X0B7-F1
#
_cell.length_a   1.000
_cell.length_b   1.000
_cell.length_c   1.000
_cell.angle_alpha   90.00
_cell.angle_beta   90.00
_cell.angle_gamma   90.00
#
_symmetry.space_group_name_H-M   'P 1'
#
loop_
_entity.id
_entity.type
_entity.pdbx_description
1 polymer ?
#
loop_
_entity_poly.entity_id
_entity_poly.type
_entity_poly.pdbx_seq_one_letter_code
_entity_poly.pdbx_strand_id
1 'polypeptide(L)'
;MIGGLRPPGDQGAALRMLAPGPEGFIDRLPEPDGLPDWISQDELDHYISEFTRTGFTGGLNWYRNFDRNWETTAELADVKIAVPSLFVAGTADPVLSFTRTDRASEVIAGPYREVLIDGAGHWLQQQRPDEVNAILLEFLEGVDW
;
A
#
# COMPACT_ATOMS: atom_id res chain seq x y z
N MET A 1 -0.09 -2.00 -14.11
CA MET A 1 0.49 -1.23 -12.97
C MET A 1 -0.63 -0.82 -12.02
N ILE A 2 -0.61 -1.25 -10.75
CA ILE A 2 -1.61 -0.91 -9.71
C ILE A 2 -1.64 0.62 -9.42
N GLY A 3 -0.65 1.36 -9.94
CA GLY A 3 -0.54 2.82 -10.00
C GLY A 3 -1.82 3.58 -10.26
N GLY A 4 -2.52 3.19 -11.32
CA GLY A 4 -3.53 4.00 -11.98
C GLY A 4 -4.95 3.50 -11.81
N LEU A 5 -5.24 2.66 -10.80
CA LEU A 5 -6.61 2.21 -10.54
C LEU A 5 -7.45 3.40 -10.04
N ARG A 6 -7.83 4.30 -10.96
CA ARG A 6 -9.12 4.97 -10.85
C ARG A 6 -10.15 3.83 -10.73
N PRO A 7 -11.13 3.92 -9.82
CA PRO A 7 -12.19 2.92 -9.78
C PRO A 7 -12.72 2.81 -11.20
N PRO A 8 -12.62 1.63 -11.83
CA PRO A 8 -13.09 1.51 -13.19
C PRO A 8 -14.57 1.88 -13.17
N GLY A 9 -15.07 2.51 -14.23
CA GLY A 9 -16.51 2.40 -14.52
C GLY A 9 -16.97 0.93 -14.61
N ASP A 10 -16.02 0.00 -14.63
CA ASP A 10 -16.15 -1.44 -14.56
C ASP A 10 -16.07 -1.99 -13.12
N GLN A 11 -17.25 -2.13 -12.51
CA GLN A 11 -17.47 -2.76 -11.20
C GLN A 11 -16.97 -4.22 -11.12
N GLY A 12 -16.53 -4.85 -12.22
CA GLY A 12 -16.05 -6.23 -12.28
C GLY A 12 -14.53 -6.42 -12.20
N ALA A 13 -13.72 -5.35 -12.20
CA ALA A 13 -12.25 -5.50 -12.25
C ALA A 13 -11.67 -6.26 -11.05
N ALA A 14 -12.14 -5.95 -9.83
CA ALA A 14 -11.72 -6.68 -8.63
C ALA A 14 -12.15 -8.16 -8.65
N LEU A 15 -13.33 -8.45 -9.22
CA LEU A 15 -13.82 -9.83 -9.38
C LEU A 15 -12.98 -10.62 -10.38
N ARG A 16 -12.50 -9.99 -11.46
CA ARG A 16 -11.60 -10.64 -12.43
C ARG A 16 -10.22 -10.93 -11.84
N MET A 17 -9.68 -10.03 -11.01
CA MET A 17 -8.41 -10.26 -10.32
C MET A 17 -8.45 -11.51 -9.43
N LEU A 18 -9.59 -11.77 -8.79
CA LEU A 18 -9.81 -12.90 -7.88
C LEU A 18 -10.39 -14.16 -8.55
N ALA A 19 -10.69 -14.11 -9.85
CA ALA A 19 -11.34 -15.24 -10.54
C ALA A 19 -10.42 -16.48 -10.58
N PRO A 20 -10.94 -17.70 -10.37
CA PRO A 20 -10.14 -18.91 -10.57
C PRO A 20 -9.81 -19.09 -12.07
N GLY A 21 -8.60 -19.53 -12.39
CA GLY A 21 -8.20 -19.73 -13.78
C GLY A 21 -6.68 -19.83 -13.98
N PRO A 22 -6.23 -20.21 -15.18
CA PRO A 22 -4.81 -20.36 -15.51
C PRO A 22 -4.06 -19.02 -15.67
N GLU A 23 -4.78 -17.92 -15.84
CA GLU A 23 -4.23 -16.58 -16.02
C GLU A 23 -3.53 -16.10 -14.75
N GLY A 24 -2.37 -15.46 -14.91
CA GLY A 24 -1.66 -14.83 -13.80
C GLY A 24 -2.37 -13.56 -13.33
N PHE A 25 -2.00 -13.07 -12.13
CA PHE A 25 -2.59 -11.85 -11.57
C PHE A 25 -2.42 -10.63 -12.49
N ILE A 26 -1.27 -10.50 -13.16
CA ILE A 26 -0.97 -9.38 -14.06
C ILE A 26 -1.84 -9.45 -15.32
N ASP A 27 -2.06 -10.65 -15.87
CA ASP A 27 -2.86 -10.86 -17.09
C ASP A 27 -4.33 -10.45 -16.91
N ARG A 28 -4.79 -10.36 -15.65
CA ARG A 28 -6.17 -10.00 -15.27
C ARG A 28 -6.35 -8.52 -15.02
N LEU A 29 -5.26 -7.75 -14.96
CA LEU A 29 -5.33 -6.31 -14.78
C LEU A 29 -5.75 -5.65 -16.11
N PRO A 30 -6.64 -4.64 -16.07
CA PRO A 30 -6.91 -3.86 -17.27
C PRO A 30 -5.65 -3.13 -17.71
N GLU A 31 -5.45 -3.07 -19.03
CA GLU A 31 -4.37 -2.27 -19.60
C GLU A 31 -4.71 -0.77 -19.40
N PRO A 32 -3.79 0.04 -18.85
CA PRO A 32 -4.06 1.45 -18.65
C PRO A 32 -4.04 2.21 -19.98
N ASP A 33 -4.94 3.19 -20.14
CA ASP A 33 -5.02 4.05 -21.33
C ASP A 33 -3.82 5.02 -21.48
N GLY A 34 -2.99 5.13 -20.45
CA GLY A 34 -1.82 6.00 -20.40
C GLY A 34 -1.22 6.10 -19.00
N LEU A 35 -0.21 6.95 -18.87
CA LEU A 35 0.37 7.26 -17.56
C LEU A 35 -0.66 8.01 -16.68
N PRO A 36 -0.74 7.69 -15.39
CA PRO A 36 -1.45 8.54 -14.44
C PRO A 36 -0.82 9.92 -14.34
N ASP A 37 -1.64 10.95 -14.05
CA ASP A 37 -1.21 12.36 -14.01
C ASP A 37 -0.15 12.66 -12.92
N TRP A 38 0.02 11.76 -11.95
CA TRP A 38 0.91 11.91 -10.80
C TRP A 38 2.31 11.31 -10.99
N ILE A 39 2.59 10.67 -12.13
CA ILE A 39 3.92 10.12 -12.44
C ILE A 39 4.35 10.49 -13.87
N SER A 40 5.54 11.04 -13.98
CA SER A 40 6.16 11.36 -15.27
C SER A 40 6.74 10.12 -15.95
N GLN A 41 7.01 10.22 -17.27
CA GLN A 41 7.70 9.16 -18.00
C GLN A 41 9.11 8.92 -17.44
N ASP A 42 9.84 9.97 -17.07
CA ASP A 42 11.21 9.86 -16.54
C ASP A 42 11.24 9.10 -15.21
N GLU A 43 10.26 9.35 -14.33
CA GLU A 43 10.10 8.60 -13.08
C GLU A 43 9.76 7.14 -13.34
N LEU A 44 8.85 6.85 -14.28
CA LEU A 44 8.53 5.47 -14.66
C LEU A 44 9.76 4.76 -15.24
N ASP A 45 10.51 5.42 -16.12
CA ASP A 45 11.72 4.88 -16.75
C ASP A 45 12.79 4.56 -15.71
N HIS A 46 12.87 5.34 -14.63
CA HIS A 46 13.72 5.02 -13.49
C HIS A 46 13.34 3.67 -12.84
N TYR A 47 12.05 3.44 -12.55
CA TYR A 47 11.59 2.16 -12.01
C TYR A 47 11.85 1.01 -12.99
N ILE A 48 11.58 1.21 -14.29
CA ILE A 48 11.83 0.21 -15.33
C ILE A 48 13.32 -0.16 -15.36
N SER A 49 14.21 0.83 -15.35
CA SER A 49 15.66 0.63 -15.36
C SER A 49 16.12 -0.17 -14.14
N GLU A 50 15.68 0.21 -12.93
CA GLU A 50 16.10 -0.46 -11.70
C GLU A 50 15.56 -1.90 -11.60
N PHE A 51 14.30 -2.15 -11.96
CA PHE A 51 13.75 -3.51 -11.96
C PHE A 51 14.30 -4.37 -13.10
N THR A 52 14.71 -3.78 -14.23
CA THR A 52 15.44 -4.51 -15.28
C THR A 52 16.82 -4.93 -14.78
N ARG A 53 17.52 -4.05 -14.06
CA ARG A 53 18.85 -4.32 -13.51
C ARG A 53 18.83 -5.36 -12.38
N THR A 54 17.83 -5.31 -11.51
CA THR A 54 17.79 -6.11 -10.27
C THR A 54 16.88 -7.33 -10.34
N GLY A 55 15.89 -7.32 -11.22
CA GLY A 55 14.81 -8.29 -11.27
C GLY A 55 13.85 -8.19 -10.07
N PHE A 56 12.76 -8.96 -10.11
CA PHE A 56 11.71 -8.93 -9.08
C PHE A 56 11.90 -9.95 -7.95
N THR A 57 12.87 -10.87 -8.05
CA THR A 57 13.04 -11.98 -7.09
C THR A 57 13.22 -11.50 -5.65
N GLY A 58 14.02 -10.45 -5.44
CA GLY A 58 14.26 -9.89 -4.10
C GLY A 58 12.95 -9.43 -3.44
N GLY A 59 12.17 -8.60 -4.14
CA GLY A 59 10.87 -8.12 -3.66
C GLY A 59 9.85 -9.25 -3.48
N LEU A 60 9.75 -10.18 -4.43
CA LEU A 60 8.82 -11.31 -4.35
C LEU A 60 9.14 -12.26 -3.19
N ASN A 61 10.39 -12.35 -2.76
CA ASN A 61 10.77 -13.18 -1.61
C ASN A 61 10.20 -12.66 -0.27
N TRP A 62 9.83 -11.38 -0.16
CA TRP A 62 9.13 -10.88 1.03
C TRP A 62 7.77 -11.56 1.20
N TYR A 63 7.00 -11.68 0.11
CA TYR A 63 5.70 -12.37 0.12
C TYR A 63 5.84 -13.86 0.41
N ARG A 64 6.88 -14.51 -0.13
CA ARG A 64 7.18 -15.93 0.15
C ARG A 64 7.55 -16.19 1.61
N ASN A 65 7.88 -15.15 2.38
CA ASN A 65 8.26 -15.24 3.79
C ASN A 65 7.12 -14.87 4.76
N PHE A 66 5.89 -14.64 4.31
CA PHE A 66 4.78 -14.31 5.23
C PHE A 66 4.59 -15.38 6.32
N ASP A 67 4.50 -16.65 5.95
CA ASP A 67 4.36 -17.75 6.91
C ASP A 67 5.57 -17.83 7.84
N ARG A 68 6.78 -17.70 7.30
CA ARG A 68 8.00 -17.69 8.11
C ARG A 68 8.01 -16.55 9.12
N ASN A 69 7.66 -15.32 8.70
CA ASN A 69 7.60 -14.17 9.58
C ASN A 69 6.61 -14.43 10.72
N TRP A 70 5.43 -14.99 10.40
CA TRP A 70 4.43 -15.39 11.39
C TRP A 70 4.97 -16.43 12.38
N GLU A 71 5.63 -17.49 11.89
CA GLU A 71 6.23 -18.54 12.74
C GLU A 71 7.34 -17.98 13.66
N THR A 72 8.13 -17.02 13.17
CA THR A 72 9.28 -16.46 13.89
C THR A 72 8.95 -15.27 14.80
N THR A 73 7.68 -14.89 14.91
CA THR A 73 7.24 -13.76 15.76
C THR A 73 6.14 -14.16 16.75
N ALA A 74 6.03 -15.46 17.07
CA ALA A 74 5.03 -15.98 18.00
C ALA A 74 5.12 -15.33 19.39
N GLU A 75 6.31 -14.92 19.82
CA GLU A 75 6.56 -14.19 21.07
C GLU A 75 5.96 -12.78 21.09
N LEU A 76 5.62 -12.23 19.92
CA LEU A 76 5.02 -10.90 19.78
C LEU A 76 3.48 -10.92 19.80
N ALA A 77 2.86 -12.09 19.91
CA ALA A 77 1.40 -12.25 19.76
C ALA A 77 0.57 -11.32 20.67
N ASP A 78 1.04 -11.08 21.90
CA ASP A 78 0.37 -10.21 22.89
C ASP A 78 1.12 -8.88 23.13
N VAL A 79 2.20 -8.61 22.39
CA VAL A 79 3.01 -7.41 22.56
C VAL A 79 2.33 -6.22 21.88
N LYS A 80 2.22 -5.11 22.61
CA LYS A 80 1.61 -3.88 22.10
C LYS A 80 2.64 -2.80 21.76
N ILE A 81 2.37 -2.05 20.70
CA ILE A 81 3.16 -0.91 20.27
C ILE A 81 2.82 0.29 21.17
N ALA A 82 3.76 0.70 22.01
CA ALA A 82 3.56 1.79 22.98
C ALA A 82 3.94 3.18 22.45
N VAL A 83 4.66 3.26 21.34
CA VAL A 83 5.11 4.53 20.74
C VAL A 83 3.97 5.23 19.97
N PRO A 84 4.01 6.57 19.84
CA PRO A 84 3.10 7.29 18.96
C PRO A 84 3.11 6.68 17.55
N SER A 85 1.93 6.40 17.01
CA SER A 85 1.76 5.69 15.74
C SER A 85 0.77 6.41 14.85
N LEU A 86 1.10 6.48 13.56
CA LEU A 86 0.28 7.10 12.52
C LEU A 86 0.00 6.07 11.42
N PHE A 87 -1.26 5.95 11.04
CA PHE A 87 -1.68 5.22 9.83
C PHE A 87 -2.28 6.20 8.83
N VAL A 88 -1.76 6.20 7.60
CA VAL A 88 -2.27 7.03 6.50
C VAL A 88 -2.55 6.13 5.30
N ALA A 89 -3.76 6.20 4.76
CA ALA A 89 -4.15 5.43 3.58
C ALA A 89 -5.07 6.25 2.66
N GLY A 90 -5.13 5.88 1.38
CA GLY A 90 -6.13 6.41 0.46
C GLY A 90 -7.42 5.60 0.50
N THR A 91 -8.60 6.24 0.45
CA THR A 91 -9.89 5.52 0.53
C THR A 91 -10.15 4.57 -0.64
N ALA A 92 -9.41 4.71 -1.74
CA ALA A 92 -9.46 3.84 -2.91
C ALA A 92 -8.30 2.83 -2.98
N ASP A 93 -7.48 2.71 -1.92
CA ASP A 93 -6.43 1.69 -1.87
C ASP A 93 -7.04 0.27 -1.72
N PRO A 94 -6.85 -0.64 -2.69
CA PRO A 94 -7.43 -1.98 -2.64
C PRO A 94 -6.97 -2.80 -1.43
N VAL A 95 -5.82 -2.50 -0.81
CA VAL A 95 -5.33 -3.28 0.33
C VAL A 95 -6.21 -3.10 1.56
N LEU A 96 -6.94 -1.98 1.68
CA LEU A 96 -7.89 -1.74 2.77
C LEU A 96 -9.03 -2.78 2.80
N SER A 97 -9.30 -3.46 1.68
CA SER A 97 -10.31 -4.54 1.66
C SER A 97 -9.94 -5.77 2.50
N PHE A 98 -8.65 -5.98 2.77
CA PHE A 98 -8.15 -7.08 3.59
C PHE A 98 -7.23 -6.61 4.75
N THR A 99 -6.92 -5.33 4.85
CA THR A 99 -6.24 -4.71 5.97
C THR A 99 -7.26 -4.05 6.91
N ARG A 100 -7.56 -4.74 8.01
CA ARG A 100 -8.50 -4.24 9.04
C ARG A 100 -7.87 -3.14 9.88
N THR A 101 -8.37 -1.92 9.76
CA THR A 101 -7.94 -0.78 10.59
C THR A 101 -8.75 -0.67 11.88
N ASP A 102 -9.95 -1.25 11.92
CA ASP A 102 -10.88 -1.26 13.07
C ASP A 102 -10.34 -1.99 14.31
N ARG A 103 -9.19 -2.66 14.20
CA ARG A 103 -8.52 -3.38 15.29
C ARG A 103 -7.20 -2.75 15.72
N ALA A 104 -6.86 -1.56 15.24
CA ALA A 104 -5.59 -0.90 15.56
C ALA A 104 -5.35 -0.79 17.08
N SER A 105 -6.40 -0.51 17.87
CA SER A 105 -6.33 -0.41 19.34
C SER A 105 -6.02 -1.73 20.06
N GLU A 106 -6.16 -2.87 19.38
CA GLU A 106 -5.76 -4.16 19.94
C GLU A 106 -4.24 -4.31 19.97
N VAL A 107 -3.54 -3.73 18.97
CA VAL A 107 -2.10 -3.86 18.74
C VAL A 107 -1.33 -2.62 19.21
N ILE A 108 -1.95 -1.44 19.20
CA ILE A 108 -1.32 -0.17 19.56
C ILE A 108 -1.85 0.29 20.92
N ALA A 109 -0.95 0.41 21.90
CA ALA A 109 -1.22 0.96 23.23
C ALA A 109 -0.83 2.44 23.36
N GLY A 110 0.05 2.94 22.48
CA GLY A 110 0.44 4.34 22.42
C GLY A 110 -0.61 5.24 21.75
N PRO A 111 -0.35 6.56 21.67
CA PRO A 111 -1.17 7.47 20.86
C PRO A 111 -1.29 6.97 19.43
N TYR A 112 -2.52 6.92 18.91
CA TYR A 112 -2.80 6.45 17.55
C TYR A 112 -3.63 7.49 16.78
N ARG A 113 -3.20 7.80 15.56
CA ARG A 113 -3.95 8.61 14.60
C ARG A 113 -4.13 7.84 13.31
N GLU A 114 -5.35 7.83 12.80
CA GLU A 114 -5.70 7.31 11.48
C GLU A 114 -6.14 8.48 10.59
N VAL A 115 -5.60 8.54 9.37
CA VAL A 115 -5.99 9.53 8.36
C VAL A 115 -6.27 8.81 7.03
N LEU A 116 -7.50 8.95 6.55
CA LEU A 116 -7.91 8.44 5.24
C LEU A 116 -8.06 9.58 4.25
N ILE A 117 -7.25 9.56 3.20
CA ILE A 117 -7.26 10.57 2.13
C ILE A 117 -8.25 10.17 1.06
N ASP A 118 -9.27 11.00 0.83
CA ASP A 118 -10.36 10.65 -0.07
C ASP A 118 -9.93 10.57 -1.54
N GLY A 119 -10.38 9.51 -2.22
CA GLY A 119 -10.15 9.25 -3.64
C GLY A 119 -8.70 8.88 -4.01
N ALA A 120 -7.77 8.89 -3.06
CA ALA A 120 -6.40 8.45 -3.31
C ALA A 120 -6.29 6.92 -3.30
N GLY A 121 -5.41 6.38 -4.13
CA GLY A 121 -5.12 4.95 -4.22
C GLY A 121 -3.86 4.54 -3.45
N HIS A 122 -3.22 3.46 -3.92
CA HIS A 122 -2.12 2.79 -3.21
C HIS A 122 -0.82 3.58 -3.11
N TRP A 123 -0.48 4.39 -4.12
CA TRP A 123 0.81 5.09 -4.22
C TRP A 123 0.72 6.47 -3.59
N LEU A 124 0.20 6.51 -2.36
CA LEU A 124 -0.32 7.71 -1.71
C LEU A 124 0.67 8.88 -1.72
N GLN A 125 1.93 8.63 -1.39
CA GLN A 125 3.00 9.62 -1.34
C GLN A 125 3.36 10.23 -2.71
N GLN A 126 3.06 9.52 -3.81
CA GLN A 126 3.23 10.06 -5.16
C GLN A 126 1.94 10.71 -5.68
N GLN A 127 0.77 10.18 -5.30
CA GLN A 127 -0.53 10.72 -5.73
C GLN A 127 -0.93 12.02 -5.01
N ARG A 128 -0.58 12.13 -3.73
CA ARG A 128 -0.96 13.23 -2.83
C ARG A 128 0.25 13.72 -2.02
N PRO A 129 1.37 14.10 -2.68
CA PRO A 129 2.63 14.39 -1.99
C PRO A 129 2.48 15.51 -0.97
N ASP A 130 1.83 16.62 -1.32
CA ASP A 130 1.66 17.77 -0.43
C ASP A 130 0.84 17.43 0.83
N GLU A 131 -0.23 16.64 0.66
CA GLU A 131 -1.12 16.24 1.75
C GLU A 131 -0.44 15.24 2.67
N VAL A 132 0.27 14.25 2.11
CA VAL A 132 1.11 13.31 2.88
C VAL A 132 2.21 14.07 3.65
N ASN A 133 2.90 15.00 3.00
CA ASN A 133 3.95 15.79 3.64
C ASN A 133 3.41 16.61 4.81
N ALA A 134 2.25 17.27 4.65
CA ALA A 134 1.61 18.02 5.72
C ALA A 134 1.23 17.13 6.92
N ILE A 135 0.65 15.96 6.67
CA ILE A 135 0.27 15.00 7.72
C ILE A 135 1.51 14.50 8.47
N LEU A 136 2.59 14.17 7.74
CA LEU A 136 3.83 13.71 8.35
C LEU A 136 4.48 14.81 9.19
N LEU A 137 4.57 16.04 8.69
CA LEU A 137 5.15 17.16 9.44
C LEU A 137 4.35 17.43 10.73
N GLU A 138 3.01 17.47 10.65
CA GLU A 138 2.15 17.64 11.83
C GLU A 138 2.37 16.52 12.86
N PHE A 139 2.50 15.27 12.41
CA PHE A 139 2.77 14.15 13.31
C PHE A 139 4.14 14.26 13.98
N LEU A 140 5.17 14.62 13.21
CA LEU A 140 6.55 14.73 13.71
C LEU A 140 6.73 15.94 14.66
N GLU A 141 5.97 17.02 14.48
CA GLU A 141 5.94 18.14 15.44
C GLU A 141 5.34 17.75 16.80
N GLY A 142 4.47 16.74 16.82
CA GLY A 142 3.76 16.29 18.01
C GLY A 142 4.42 15.15 18.80
N VAL A 143 5.62 14.69 18.40
CA VAL A 143 6.33 13.60 19.09
C VAL A 143 7.62 14.12 19.75
N ASP A 144 7.83 13.72 21.00
CA ASP A 144 9.08 13.96 21.74
C ASP A 144 10.10 12.85 21.40
N TRP A 145 11.35 13.24 21.13
CA TRP A 145 12.45 12.34 20.70
C TRP A 145 13.44 12.04 21.83
#